data_AF-A0A971H989-F1
#
_entry.id   AF-A0A971H989-F1
#
_cell.length_a   1.000
_cell.length_b   1.000
_cell.length_c   1.000
_cell.angle_alpha   90.00
_cell.angle_beta   90.00
_cell.angle_gamma   90.00
#
_symmetry.space_group_name_H-M   'P 1'
#
loop_
_entity.id
_entity.type
_entity.pdbx_description
1 polymer ?
#
loop_
_entity_poly.entity_id
_entity_poly.type
_entity_poly.pdbx_seq_one_letter_code
_entity_poly.pdbx_strand_id
1 'polypeptide(L)'
;MKSKKGLTLVEIIVAIALLGVVSLLMFPALTNQYIMLRNTRSITIDLYEAQQEIEKTIIDIRRDIQTGINPDGQTKQAYTLFRGQPAERVVDGYPTAISLHVDNSSLTLNTVVADSRMPEFEVATASNVRLRFYNGSTYLDNAYTLTPSLRLVSSFDLYDPGNVNLTNISRWYVSRRGFNSPMITNPQEIENGSVYPRYPEDYVIIPNINTTSMTSIQESYAGRHIVYAVTPASQSGKMGVTSPSNPVFISGLPVISNLVLHLDASMLSRESSTVSDVYGHYYVNQWNDISGNNNHAAQSDTSRRPELLSFRTGLIVDGGMTYETYAKYLKFSGDDGMTVSHKSALNDNLTIFAVMRSANTTADKTILRKVGSSYSTSNGWSLGWTADNQLGLNVFRGSASDTVSADPGTALDNEWHILTVTSGLSFQVDSLTPLTVTRTAGSLSNNSNLTIGYSDSNYTAMDIAEIIIYNGILSEEEQYKVNMYLKDKYDPDSPNVYIYALKPITDSAVIGEPYTLPNIIRAYMTNGTMMDVPVTWSVNPIDTTSAGIKTSVATAISNPSKTTTATIDVAGISYLNDMTVT
;
A
#
# COMPACT_ATOMS: atom_id res chain seq x y z
N MET A 1 -19.04 56.25 2.05
CA MET A 1 -19.12 55.56 3.36
C MET A 1 -20.48 54.89 3.48
N LYS A 2 -20.54 53.56 3.44
CA LYS A 2 -21.81 52.80 3.42
C LYS A 2 -22.58 53.03 4.73
N SER A 3 -23.79 53.59 4.63
CA SER A 3 -24.67 53.75 5.79
C SER A 3 -25.05 52.38 6.34
N LYS A 4 -24.72 52.12 7.60
CA LYS A 4 -25.27 50.97 8.32
C LYS A 4 -26.74 51.30 8.58
N LYS A 5 -27.66 50.63 7.85
CA LYS A 5 -29.09 50.70 8.15
C LYS A 5 -29.28 50.22 9.60
N GLY A 6 -29.78 51.09 10.47
CA GLY A 6 -30.18 50.71 11.82
C GLY A 6 -31.34 49.71 11.75
N LEU A 7 -31.37 48.76 12.68
CA LEU A 7 -32.45 47.79 12.80
C LEU A 7 -33.79 48.53 12.91
N THR A 8 -34.73 48.17 12.06
CA THR A 8 -36.09 48.70 12.10
C THR A 8 -36.82 48.18 13.34
N LEU A 9 -37.79 48.95 13.86
CA LEU A 9 -38.57 48.57 15.05
C LEU A 9 -39.20 47.17 14.89
N VAL A 10 -39.60 46.82 13.66
CA VAL A 10 -40.14 45.50 13.31
C VAL A 10 -39.12 44.40 13.49
N GLU A 11 -37.86 44.60 13.08
CA GLU A 11 -36.78 43.62 13.27
C GLU A 11 -36.45 43.42 14.76
N ILE A 12 -36.53 44.48 15.59
CA ILE A 12 -36.35 44.36 17.05
C ILE A 12 -37.49 43.55 17.68
N ILE A 13 -38.74 43.81 17.29
CA ILE A 13 -39.89 43.08 17.80
C ILE A 13 -39.83 41.60 17.38
N VAL A 14 -39.46 41.32 16.13
CA VAL A 14 -39.30 39.95 15.62
C VAL A 14 -38.15 39.23 16.33
N ALA A 15 -37.02 39.91 16.60
CA ALA A 15 -35.90 39.33 17.33
C ALA A 15 -36.26 38.99 18.79
N ILE A 16 -37.02 39.84 19.48
CA ILE A 16 -37.50 39.58 20.85
C ILE A 16 -38.52 38.43 20.86
N ALA A 17 -39.42 38.38 19.87
CA ALA A 17 -40.37 37.28 19.73
C ALA A 17 -39.65 35.94 19.46
N LEU A 18 -38.65 35.93 18.58
CA LEU A 18 -37.81 34.75 18.31
C LEU A 18 -37.02 34.32 19.55
N LEU A 19 -36.44 35.25 20.31
CA LEU A 19 -35.78 34.95 21.58
C LEU A 19 -36.74 34.35 22.60
N GLY A 20 -37.98 34.83 22.66
CA GLY A 20 -39.04 34.27 23.49
C GLY A 20 -39.38 32.82 23.11
N VAL A 21 -39.57 32.55 21.82
CA VAL A 21 -39.87 31.20 21.30
C VAL A 21 -38.70 30.25 21.51
N VAL A 22 -37.46 30.69 21.22
CA VAL A 22 -36.25 29.89 21.45
C VAL A 22 -36.06 29.59 22.93
N SER A 23 -36.33 30.56 23.82
CA SER A 23 -36.26 30.34 25.27
C SER A 23 -37.31 29.34 25.76
N LEU A 24 -38.55 29.43 25.26
CA LEU A 24 -39.64 28.48 25.55
C LEU A 24 -39.32 27.05 25.13
N LEU A 25 -38.52 26.85 24.07
CA LEU A 25 -38.07 25.54 23.60
C LEU A 25 -36.80 25.06 24.34
N MET A 26 -35.86 25.96 24.63
CA MET A 26 -34.58 25.62 25.24
C MET A 26 -34.67 25.32 26.73
N PHE A 27 -35.48 26.05 27.49
CA PHE A 27 -35.58 25.84 28.94
C PHE A 27 -36.07 24.42 29.32
N PRO A 28 -37.15 23.90 28.72
CA PRO A 28 -37.58 22.52 28.97
C PRO A 28 -36.54 21.48 28.51
N ALA A 29 -35.87 21.72 27.37
CA ALA A 29 -34.85 20.82 26.85
C ALA A 29 -33.62 20.73 27.78
N LEU A 30 -33.11 21.87 28.26
CA LEU A 30 -32.01 21.92 29.23
C LEU A 30 -32.41 21.33 30.57
N THR A 31 -33.66 21.56 31.02
CA THR A 31 -34.19 20.98 32.25
C THR A 31 -34.29 19.46 32.13
N ASN A 32 -34.79 18.93 31.01
CA ASN A 32 -34.86 17.50 30.76
C ASN A 32 -33.46 16.87 30.63
N GLN A 33 -32.51 17.53 29.97
CA GLN A 33 -31.11 17.05 29.92
C GLN A 33 -30.46 17.04 31.30
N TYR A 34 -30.71 18.06 32.13
CA TYR A 34 -30.20 18.12 33.49
C TYR A 34 -30.81 17.00 34.37
N ILE A 35 -32.12 16.75 34.24
CA ILE A 35 -32.80 15.64 34.92
C ILE A 35 -32.21 14.31 34.45
N MET A 36 -32.01 14.11 33.14
CA MET A 36 -31.37 12.90 32.59
C MET A 36 -29.95 12.70 33.13
N LEU A 37 -29.12 13.75 33.16
CA LEU A 37 -27.76 13.70 33.72
C LEU A 37 -27.77 13.36 35.22
N ARG A 38 -28.69 13.95 35.98
CA ARG A 38 -28.84 13.68 37.42
C ARG A 38 -29.31 12.25 37.67
N ASN A 39 -30.29 11.77 36.92
CA ASN A 39 -30.80 10.39 37.05
C ASN A 39 -29.71 9.39 36.67
N THR A 40 -28.96 9.62 35.58
CA THR A 40 -27.84 8.78 35.17
C THR A 40 -26.74 8.70 36.24
N ARG A 41 -26.47 9.82 36.93
CA ARG A 41 -25.54 9.86 38.06
C ARG A 41 -26.03 9.02 39.24
N SER A 42 -27.31 9.10 39.59
CA SER A 42 -27.90 8.28 40.67
C SER A 42 -27.75 6.81 40.35
N ILE A 43 -28.15 6.38 39.15
CA ILE A 43 -28.03 4.99 38.68
C ILE A 43 -26.59 4.49 38.79
N THR A 44 -25.62 5.34 38.44
CA THR A 44 -24.19 4.99 38.51
C THR A 44 -23.73 4.79 39.96
N ILE A 45 -24.15 5.67 40.88
CA ILE A 45 -23.82 5.57 42.32
C ILE A 45 -24.46 4.31 42.92
N ASP A 46 -25.75 4.10 42.69
CA ASP A 46 -26.50 2.95 43.22
C ASP A 46 -25.89 1.61 42.74
N LEU A 47 -25.41 1.57 41.49
CA LEU A 47 -24.71 0.40 40.94
C LEU A 47 -23.36 0.15 41.60
N TYR A 48 -22.55 1.19 41.83
CA TYR A 48 -21.26 1.05 42.52
C TYR A 48 -21.42 0.65 43.99
N GLU A 49 -22.42 1.21 44.69
CA GLU A 49 -22.72 0.85 46.07
C GLU A 49 -23.13 -0.63 46.18
N ALA A 50 -24.02 -1.11 45.31
CA ALA A 50 -24.40 -2.52 45.31
C ALA A 50 -23.25 -3.45 44.90
N GLN A 51 -22.39 -3.03 43.97
CA GLN A 51 -21.19 -3.79 43.64
C GLN A 51 -20.27 -3.89 44.87
N GLN A 52 -20.07 -2.80 45.60
CA GLN A 52 -19.26 -2.79 46.82
C GLN A 52 -19.87 -3.69 47.92
N GLU A 53 -21.19 -3.69 48.08
CA GLU A 53 -21.88 -4.59 49.02
C GLU A 53 -21.70 -6.06 48.63
N ILE A 54 -21.89 -6.40 47.35
CA ILE A 54 -21.67 -7.75 46.82
C ILE A 54 -20.22 -8.20 47.08
N GLU A 55 -19.24 -7.37 46.76
CA GLU A 55 -17.82 -7.69 46.99
C GLU A 55 -17.53 -7.93 48.47
N LYS A 56 -18.10 -7.11 49.37
CA LYS A 56 -17.95 -7.30 50.81
C LYS A 56 -18.57 -8.62 51.28
N THR A 57 -19.78 -8.94 50.83
CA THR A 57 -20.43 -10.21 51.16
C THR A 57 -19.64 -11.41 50.63
N ILE A 58 -19.08 -11.32 49.41
CA ILE A 58 -18.21 -12.36 48.85
C ILE A 58 -16.95 -12.55 49.72
N ILE A 59 -16.33 -11.46 50.21
CA ILE A 59 -15.14 -11.52 51.07
C ILE A 59 -15.47 -12.16 52.42
N ASP A 60 -16.59 -11.78 53.04
CA ASP A 60 -17.02 -12.35 54.33
C ASP A 60 -17.31 -13.85 54.20
N ILE A 61 -18.08 -14.26 53.19
CA ILE A 61 -18.35 -15.69 52.90
C ILE A 61 -17.03 -16.44 52.66
N ARG A 62 -16.10 -15.86 51.90
CA ARG A 62 -14.79 -16.47 51.64
C ARG A 62 -13.95 -16.64 52.91
N ARG A 63 -13.98 -15.66 53.81
CA ARG A 63 -13.29 -15.73 55.11
C ARG A 63 -13.88 -16.84 55.99
N ASP A 64 -15.20 -16.94 56.03
CA ASP A 64 -15.90 -17.95 56.83
C ASP A 64 -15.59 -19.36 56.30
N ILE A 65 -15.62 -19.56 54.98
CA ILE A 65 -15.19 -20.80 54.31
C ILE A 65 -13.72 -21.14 54.67
N GLN A 66 -12.79 -20.17 54.60
CA GLN A 66 -11.37 -20.39 54.91
C GLN A 66 -11.12 -20.73 56.39
N THR A 67 -11.98 -20.26 57.29
CA THR A 67 -11.88 -20.51 58.73
C THR A 67 -12.66 -21.75 59.19
N GLY A 68 -13.31 -22.45 58.26
CA GLY A 68 -14.08 -23.67 58.52
C GLY A 68 -15.44 -23.43 59.19
N ILE A 69 -15.92 -22.19 59.15
CA ILE A 69 -17.21 -21.76 59.72
C ILE A 69 -18.23 -21.71 58.57
N ASN A 70 -19.43 -22.23 58.80
CA ASN A 70 -20.51 -22.07 57.82
C ASN A 70 -20.92 -20.59 57.75
N PRO A 71 -20.96 -19.99 56.55
CA PRO A 71 -21.44 -18.62 56.37
C PRO A 71 -22.83 -18.45 56.98
N ASP A 72 -23.01 -17.39 57.77
CA ASP A 72 -24.15 -17.20 58.65
C ASP A 72 -25.50 -17.28 57.90
N GLY A 73 -26.37 -18.22 58.33
CA GLY A 73 -27.71 -18.41 57.77
C GLY A 73 -27.80 -18.98 56.33
N GLN A 74 -26.68 -19.30 55.68
CA GLN A 74 -26.69 -19.82 54.30
C GLN A 74 -26.41 -21.32 54.25
N THR A 75 -27.24 -22.04 53.49
CA THR A 75 -27.01 -23.45 53.17
C THR A 75 -26.33 -23.55 51.80
N LYS A 76 -25.33 -24.44 51.70
CA LYS A 76 -24.71 -24.78 50.43
C LYS A 76 -25.75 -25.44 49.52
N GLN A 77 -25.96 -24.89 48.33
CA GLN A 77 -26.94 -25.37 47.36
C GLN A 77 -26.29 -25.59 46.00
N ALA A 78 -26.83 -26.56 45.25
CA ALA A 78 -26.42 -26.87 43.89
C ALA A 78 -27.10 -25.92 42.90
N TYR A 79 -26.32 -25.17 42.14
CA TYR A 79 -26.80 -24.25 41.11
C TYR A 79 -26.41 -24.74 39.71
N THR A 80 -27.40 -24.93 38.85
CA THR A 80 -27.17 -25.23 37.43
C THR A 80 -26.91 -23.92 36.66
N LEU A 81 -25.66 -23.72 36.25
CA LEU A 81 -25.27 -22.64 35.33
C LEU A 81 -25.60 -23.04 33.89
N PHE A 82 -25.99 -22.07 33.06
CA PHE A 82 -26.27 -22.26 31.62
C PHE A 82 -27.25 -23.40 31.31
N ARG A 83 -28.31 -23.55 32.13
CA ARG A 83 -29.29 -24.63 32.01
C ARG A 83 -29.82 -24.79 30.57
N GLY A 84 -29.82 -26.02 30.08
CA GLY A 84 -30.27 -26.39 28.74
C GLY A 84 -29.27 -26.09 27.62
N GLN A 85 -28.08 -25.60 27.94
CA GLN A 85 -26.99 -25.36 26.98
C GLN A 85 -25.91 -26.44 27.11
N PRO A 86 -25.11 -26.71 26.07
CA PRO A 86 -23.96 -27.62 26.18
C PRO A 86 -22.90 -27.18 27.22
N ALA A 87 -22.85 -25.89 27.54
CA ALA A 87 -22.06 -25.33 28.64
C ALA A 87 -22.67 -25.55 30.05
N GLU A 88 -23.75 -26.31 30.19
CA GLU A 88 -24.42 -26.55 31.47
C GLU A 88 -23.47 -27.17 32.49
N ARG A 89 -23.34 -26.56 33.67
CA ARG A 89 -22.51 -27.07 34.78
C ARG A 89 -23.22 -26.86 36.10
N VAL A 90 -23.07 -27.81 37.02
CA VAL A 90 -23.57 -27.68 38.38
C VAL A 90 -22.45 -27.19 39.27
N VAL A 91 -22.71 -26.12 40.03
CA VAL A 91 -21.78 -25.54 41.00
C VAL A 91 -22.45 -25.52 42.35
N ASP A 92 -21.80 -26.12 43.34
CA ASP A 92 -22.27 -26.02 44.72
C ASP A 92 -21.69 -24.76 45.36
N GLY A 93 -22.55 -23.94 45.94
CA GLY A 93 -22.10 -22.71 46.60
C GLY A 93 -23.16 -22.06 47.46
N TYR A 94 -22.78 -20.91 48.02
CA TYR A 94 -23.57 -20.10 48.90
C TYR A 94 -24.20 -18.96 48.08
N PRO A 95 -25.53 -18.92 47.91
CA PRO A 95 -26.19 -17.89 47.12
C PRO A 95 -26.18 -16.55 47.84
N THR A 96 -25.85 -15.50 47.10
CA THR A 96 -26.02 -14.12 47.54
C THR A 96 -26.85 -13.39 46.51
N ALA A 97 -27.91 -12.75 46.96
CA ALA A 97 -28.78 -11.94 46.14
C ALA A 97 -28.82 -10.54 46.74
N ILE A 98 -28.46 -9.53 45.94
CA ILE A 98 -28.61 -8.13 46.31
C ILE A 98 -29.60 -7.49 45.34
N SER A 99 -30.67 -6.94 45.89
CA SER A 99 -31.70 -6.26 45.12
C SER A 99 -31.33 -4.78 44.97
N LEU A 100 -31.03 -4.38 43.75
CA LEU A 100 -30.90 -3.00 43.32
C LEU A 100 -32.28 -2.41 43.03
N HIS A 101 -32.46 -1.13 43.35
CA HIS A 101 -33.61 -0.36 42.91
C HIS A 101 -33.14 0.63 41.85
N VAL A 102 -33.47 0.39 40.58
CA VAL A 102 -33.11 1.27 39.46
C VAL A 102 -34.38 1.80 38.84
N ASP A 103 -34.64 3.10 38.99
CA ASP A 103 -35.74 3.84 38.31
C ASP A 103 -37.08 3.05 38.23
N ASN A 104 -37.64 2.67 39.40
CA ASN A 104 -38.88 1.88 39.57
C ASN A 104 -38.82 0.39 39.16
N SER A 105 -37.64 -0.15 38.85
CA SER A 105 -37.42 -1.58 38.61
C SER A 105 -36.47 -2.17 39.64
N SER A 106 -36.87 -3.28 40.28
CA SER A 106 -36.00 -4.03 41.17
C SER A 106 -35.15 -4.98 40.33
N LEU A 107 -33.85 -4.72 40.22
CA LEU A 107 -32.88 -5.61 39.58
C LEU A 107 -32.19 -6.43 40.67
N THR A 108 -32.40 -7.74 40.73
CA THR A 108 -31.67 -8.58 41.69
C THR A 108 -30.40 -9.13 41.04
N LEU A 109 -29.24 -8.72 41.57
CA LEU A 109 -27.96 -9.34 41.24
C LEU A 109 -27.81 -10.62 42.05
N ASN A 110 -27.83 -11.75 41.36
CA ASN A 110 -27.58 -13.05 41.96
C ASN A 110 -26.13 -13.45 41.71
N THR A 111 -25.42 -13.81 42.78
CA THR A 111 -24.08 -14.40 42.72
C THR A 111 -24.05 -15.67 43.57
N VAL A 112 -23.14 -16.59 43.23
CA VAL A 112 -22.95 -17.84 43.96
C VAL A 112 -21.48 -17.92 44.33
N VAL A 113 -21.20 -17.97 45.63
CA VAL A 113 -19.84 -18.11 46.15
C VAL A 113 -19.57 -19.58 46.41
N ALA A 114 -18.75 -20.21 45.57
CA ALA A 114 -18.38 -21.61 45.70
C ALA A 114 -17.09 -21.78 46.53
N ASP A 115 -17.01 -22.87 47.30
CA ASP A 115 -15.80 -23.32 48.02
C ASP A 115 -14.87 -24.17 47.13
N SER A 116 -15.34 -24.54 45.94
CA SER A 116 -14.62 -25.31 44.94
C SER A 116 -14.21 -24.43 43.76
N ARG A 117 -13.13 -24.82 43.07
CA ARG A 117 -12.71 -24.15 41.85
C ARG A 117 -13.81 -24.28 40.81
N MET A 118 -14.10 -23.18 40.10
CA MET A 118 -15.08 -23.19 39.00
C MET A 118 -14.80 -24.36 38.05
N PRO A 119 -15.84 -25.11 37.64
CA PRO A 119 -15.68 -26.19 36.67
C PRO A 119 -15.09 -25.64 35.38
N GLU A 120 -14.24 -26.44 34.74
CA GLU A 120 -13.61 -26.00 33.50
C GLU A 120 -14.67 -25.93 32.40
N PHE A 121 -14.85 -24.73 31.85
CA PHE A 121 -15.63 -24.53 30.64
C PHE A 121 -14.74 -24.82 29.45
N GLU A 122 -15.17 -25.77 28.64
CA GLU A 122 -14.58 -26.06 27.34
C GLU A 122 -14.78 -24.86 26.41
N VAL A 123 -13.83 -24.66 25.52
CA VAL A 123 -13.93 -23.66 24.46
C VAL A 123 -13.50 -24.33 23.16
N ALA A 124 -14.23 -24.05 22.09
CA ALA A 124 -13.87 -24.50 20.77
C ALA A 124 -12.46 -24.00 20.38
N THR A 125 -11.76 -24.77 19.56
CA THR A 125 -10.43 -24.42 19.07
C THR A 125 -10.50 -24.18 17.57
N ALA A 126 -9.98 -23.03 17.14
CA ALA A 126 -9.75 -22.77 15.73
C ALA A 126 -8.36 -23.30 15.32
N SER A 127 -8.27 -23.89 14.14
CA SER A 127 -7.03 -24.39 13.56
C SER A 127 -6.99 -24.13 12.07
N ASN A 128 -5.80 -24.30 11.46
CA ASN A 128 -5.59 -24.08 10.03
C ASN A 128 -6.20 -22.78 9.49
N VAL A 129 -5.94 -21.68 10.20
CA VAL A 129 -6.41 -20.35 9.81
C VAL A 129 -5.65 -19.94 8.55
N ARG A 130 -6.37 -19.72 7.45
CA ARG A 130 -5.80 -19.51 6.11
C ARG A 130 -6.34 -18.21 5.52
N LEU A 131 -5.46 -17.54 4.78
CA LEU A 131 -5.76 -16.40 3.94
C LEU A 131 -5.44 -16.75 2.48
N ARG A 132 -6.34 -16.39 1.56
CA ARG A 132 -6.17 -16.68 0.12
C ARG A 132 -6.65 -15.53 -0.73
N PHE A 133 -5.87 -15.18 -1.74
CA PHE A 133 -6.30 -14.23 -2.77
C PHE A 133 -7.19 -14.93 -3.79
N TYR A 134 -8.25 -14.22 -4.20
CA TYR A 134 -9.12 -14.64 -5.28
C TYR A 134 -9.36 -13.49 -6.24
N ASN A 135 -9.34 -13.79 -7.53
CA ASN A 135 -9.90 -12.92 -8.56
C ASN A 135 -11.15 -13.59 -9.13
N GLY A 136 -12.33 -13.10 -8.75
CA GLY A 136 -13.58 -13.79 -9.01
C GLY A 136 -13.58 -15.16 -8.31
N SER A 137 -13.66 -16.25 -9.07
CA SER A 137 -13.61 -17.63 -8.55
C SER A 137 -12.22 -18.26 -8.57
N THR A 138 -11.23 -17.59 -9.16
CA THR A 138 -9.88 -18.14 -9.36
C THR A 138 -8.97 -17.79 -8.19
N TYR A 139 -8.28 -18.79 -7.66
CA TYR A 139 -7.24 -18.61 -6.65
C TYR A 139 -5.99 -17.96 -7.25
N LEU A 140 -5.36 -17.06 -6.50
CA LEU A 140 -4.12 -16.40 -6.89
C LEU A 140 -3.05 -16.60 -5.81
N ASP A 141 -1.82 -16.86 -6.23
CA ASP A 141 -0.66 -16.94 -5.34
C ASP A 141 -0.18 -15.54 -4.91
N ASN A 142 -0.44 -14.52 -5.72
CA ASN A 142 0.03 -13.15 -5.52
C ASN A 142 -1.08 -12.12 -5.77
N ALA A 143 -1.02 -10.98 -5.09
CA ALA A 143 -1.93 -9.86 -5.25
C ALA A 143 -1.26 -8.68 -5.98
N TYR A 144 -1.62 -8.45 -7.24
CA TYR A 144 -1.26 -7.25 -8.03
C TYR A 144 -2.49 -6.33 -8.19
N THR A 145 -2.27 -5.03 -8.40
CA THR A 145 -3.32 -4.02 -8.66
C THR A 145 -4.20 -4.38 -9.86
N LEU A 146 -5.37 -3.73 -9.99
CA LEU A 146 -6.34 -3.85 -11.10
C LEU A 146 -6.88 -5.25 -11.43
N THR A 147 -7.06 -6.11 -10.43
CA THR A 147 -8.13 -7.10 -10.50
C THR A 147 -9.37 -6.51 -9.79
N PRO A 148 -10.38 -5.99 -10.51
CA PRO A 148 -11.53 -5.31 -9.89
C PRO A 148 -12.32 -6.24 -8.94
N SER A 149 -12.15 -7.55 -9.07
CA SER A 149 -12.70 -8.58 -8.20
C SER A 149 -11.66 -9.22 -7.26
N LEU A 150 -10.52 -8.57 -7.01
CA LEU A 150 -9.55 -9.05 -6.03
C LEU A 150 -10.16 -9.02 -4.64
N ARG A 151 -10.26 -10.20 -4.04
CA ARG A 151 -10.70 -10.36 -2.67
C ARG A 151 -9.72 -11.22 -1.91
N LEU A 152 -9.51 -10.87 -0.66
CA LEU A 152 -8.83 -11.70 0.30
C LEU A 152 -9.87 -12.43 1.12
N VAL A 153 -9.84 -13.76 1.12
CA VAL A 153 -10.84 -14.59 1.81
C VAL A 153 -10.16 -15.36 2.94
N SER A 154 -10.73 -15.26 4.13
CA SER A 154 -10.32 -16.03 5.30
C SER A 154 -11.13 -17.31 5.44
N SER A 155 -10.46 -18.34 5.97
CA SER A 155 -11.08 -19.63 6.31
C SER A 155 -10.34 -20.26 7.48
N PHE A 156 -11.01 -21.06 8.29
CA PHE A 156 -10.40 -21.81 9.39
C PHE A 156 -11.22 -23.07 9.68
N ASP A 157 -10.58 -24.06 10.28
CA ASP A 157 -11.23 -25.29 10.72
C ASP A 157 -11.59 -25.12 12.22
N LEU A 158 -12.86 -25.26 12.55
CA LEU A 158 -13.35 -25.15 13.94
C LEU A 158 -13.57 -26.55 14.51
N TYR A 159 -12.93 -26.83 15.64
CA TYR A 159 -13.16 -28.04 16.43
C TYR A 159 -13.94 -27.69 17.70
N ASP A 160 -15.17 -28.20 17.79
CA ASP A 160 -16.09 -27.95 18.91
C ASP A 160 -16.84 -29.24 19.29
N PRO A 161 -16.16 -30.21 19.95
CA PRO A 161 -16.75 -31.50 20.28
C PRO A 161 -17.90 -31.38 21.29
N GLY A 162 -17.86 -30.35 22.14
CA GLY A 162 -18.88 -30.07 23.14
C GLY A 162 -20.06 -29.26 22.62
N ASN A 163 -20.03 -28.78 21.36
CA ASN A 163 -21.00 -27.83 20.81
C ASN A 163 -21.18 -26.58 21.72
N VAL A 164 -20.09 -26.14 22.35
CA VAL A 164 -20.07 -25.06 23.34
C VAL A 164 -19.78 -23.69 22.72
N ASN A 165 -19.45 -23.63 21.43
CA ASN A 165 -19.15 -22.38 20.74
C ASN A 165 -20.40 -21.49 20.63
N LEU A 166 -20.23 -20.20 20.93
CA LEU A 166 -21.27 -19.19 20.74
C LEU A 166 -20.99 -18.35 19.49
N THR A 167 -19.77 -17.84 19.38
CA THR A 167 -19.38 -16.96 18.27
C THR A 167 -17.87 -16.97 18.07
N ASN A 168 -17.44 -16.55 16.88
CA ASN A 168 -16.03 -16.45 16.53
C ASN A 168 -15.68 -14.98 16.29
N ILE A 169 -14.79 -14.43 17.12
CA ILE A 169 -14.32 -13.06 16.99
C ILE A 169 -13.26 -13.04 15.88
N SER A 170 -13.62 -12.46 14.74
CA SER A 170 -12.76 -12.31 13.58
C SER A 170 -12.09 -10.94 13.59
N ARG A 171 -10.76 -10.89 13.40
CA ARG A 171 -10.01 -9.63 13.33
C ARG A 171 -9.01 -9.66 12.18
N TRP A 172 -8.94 -8.54 11.47
CA TRP A 172 -8.00 -8.31 10.39
C TRP A 172 -6.90 -7.36 10.85
N TYR A 173 -5.68 -7.62 10.42
CA TYR A 173 -4.49 -6.87 10.81
C TYR A 173 -3.66 -6.53 9.58
N VAL A 174 -3.06 -5.34 9.57
CA VAL A 174 -2.13 -4.90 8.53
C VAL A 174 -0.78 -4.54 9.17
N SER A 175 0.32 -4.95 8.54
CA SER A 175 1.66 -4.61 9.02
C SER A 175 1.91 -3.10 8.92
N ARG A 176 2.93 -2.58 9.63
CA ARG A 176 3.54 -1.29 9.31
C ARG A 176 4.15 -1.27 7.89
N ARG A 177 4.53 -0.07 7.42
CA ARG A 177 5.23 0.11 6.13
C ARG A 177 6.68 -0.39 6.20
N GLY A 178 7.30 -0.61 5.04
CA GLY A 178 8.73 -0.92 4.90
C GLY A 178 9.09 -2.40 4.76
N PHE A 179 8.11 -3.30 4.92
CA PHE A 179 8.30 -4.74 4.70
C PHE A 179 8.05 -5.09 3.23
N ASN A 180 9.13 -5.05 2.44
CA ASN A 180 9.07 -5.13 0.98
C ASN A 180 9.19 -6.55 0.41
N SER A 181 9.29 -7.57 1.26
CA SER A 181 9.48 -8.98 0.86
C SER A 181 8.37 -9.86 1.43
N PRO A 182 7.88 -10.87 0.68
CA PRO A 182 6.90 -11.82 1.17
C PRO A 182 7.50 -12.73 2.26
N MET A 183 6.68 -13.10 3.25
CA MET A 183 7.08 -14.01 4.34
C MET A 183 7.72 -15.29 3.81
N ILE A 184 8.77 -15.73 4.51
CA ILE A 184 9.43 -17.03 4.30
C ILE A 184 9.34 -17.87 5.58
N THR A 185 9.57 -19.17 5.49
CA THR A 185 9.25 -20.09 6.59
C THR A 185 10.22 -19.91 7.76
N ASN A 186 11.51 -19.76 7.49
CA ASN A 186 12.54 -19.56 8.51
C ASN A 186 13.47 -18.41 8.13
N PRO A 187 13.02 -17.15 8.27
CA PRO A 187 13.82 -16.01 7.86
C PRO A 187 15.10 -15.89 8.69
N GLN A 188 16.23 -15.79 8.01
CA GLN A 188 17.47 -15.33 8.62
C GLN A 188 17.59 -13.82 8.46
N GLU A 189 17.35 -13.11 9.56
CA GLU A 189 17.45 -11.66 9.64
C GLU A 189 18.63 -11.26 10.53
N ILE A 190 19.23 -10.10 10.25
CA ILE A 190 20.29 -9.53 11.09
C ILE A 190 19.71 -9.25 12.48
N GLU A 191 18.52 -8.66 12.51
CA GLU A 191 17.70 -8.48 13.70
C GLU A 191 16.30 -9.04 13.44
N ASN A 192 15.79 -9.84 14.37
CA ASN A 192 14.47 -10.45 14.24
C ASN A 192 13.38 -9.36 14.12
N GLY A 193 12.66 -9.33 12.99
CA GLY A 193 11.64 -8.31 12.68
C GLY A 193 12.11 -7.13 11.83
N SER A 194 13.27 -7.20 11.17
CA SER A 194 13.83 -6.10 10.37
C SER A 194 13.36 -6.10 8.91
N VAL A 195 13.20 -7.27 8.29
CA VAL A 195 12.80 -7.50 6.89
C VAL A 195 11.39 -8.09 6.81
N TYR A 196 10.97 -8.84 7.82
CA TYR A 196 9.69 -9.52 7.90
C TYR A 196 8.88 -9.05 9.11
N PRO A 197 7.57 -8.80 8.96
CA PRO A 197 6.73 -8.35 10.06
C PRO A 197 6.48 -9.45 11.08
N ARG A 198 6.49 -9.10 12.38
CA ARG A 198 6.13 -10.00 13.47
C ARG A 198 4.74 -9.73 13.98
N TYR A 199 3.95 -10.79 14.09
CA TYR A 199 2.62 -10.71 14.68
C TYR A 199 2.69 -11.04 16.18
N PRO A 200 2.10 -10.22 17.07
CA PRO A 200 1.26 -9.06 16.78
C PRO A 200 1.98 -7.69 16.71
N GLU A 201 3.28 -7.62 17.02
CA GLU A 201 3.98 -6.37 17.32
C GLU A 201 4.02 -5.36 16.16
N ASP A 202 4.23 -5.83 14.94
CA ASP A 202 4.35 -5.00 13.74
C ASP A 202 3.01 -4.77 13.03
N TYR A 203 1.90 -5.16 13.67
CA TYR A 203 0.57 -5.16 13.07
C TYR A 203 -0.41 -4.27 13.82
N VAL A 204 -1.23 -3.56 13.05
CA VAL A 204 -2.36 -2.77 13.55
C VAL A 204 -3.67 -3.37 13.09
N ILE A 205 -4.69 -3.29 13.94
CA ILE A 205 -6.04 -3.76 13.61
C ILE A 205 -6.62 -2.90 12.48
N ILE A 206 -7.19 -3.55 11.48
CA ILE A 206 -8.01 -2.89 10.48
C ILE A 206 -9.43 -2.75 11.06
N PRO A 207 -9.90 -1.52 11.34
CA PRO A 207 -11.19 -1.33 11.97
C PRO A 207 -12.34 -1.66 11.00
N ASN A 208 -13.49 -2.02 11.56
CA ASN A 208 -14.77 -2.15 10.86
C ASN A 208 -14.87 -3.26 9.80
N ILE A 209 -14.02 -4.30 9.86
CA ILE A 209 -14.14 -5.48 8.99
C ILE A 209 -14.67 -6.65 9.81
N ASN A 210 -15.97 -6.90 9.69
CA ASN A 210 -16.67 -7.99 10.36
C ASN A 210 -16.95 -9.18 9.43
N THR A 211 -16.46 -9.12 8.19
CA THR A 211 -16.66 -10.14 7.15
C THR A 211 -15.47 -11.10 7.08
N THR A 212 -15.71 -12.31 6.55
CA THR A 212 -14.67 -13.30 6.22
C THR A 212 -13.95 -13.00 4.91
N SER A 213 -14.27 -11.88 4.26
CA SER A 213 -13.59 -11.43 3.06
C SER A 213 -13.39 -9.93 3.07
N MET A 214 -12.26 -9.49 2.50
CA MET A 214 -11.91 -8.09 2.31
C MET A 214 -11.76 -7.79 0.82
N THR A 215 -12.33 -6.68 0.38
CA THR A 215 -12.21 -6.13 -0.98
C THR A 215 -11.37 -4.85 -0.95
N SER A 216 -10.99 -4.30 -2.11
CA SER A 216 -10.18 -3.07 -2.21
C SER A 216 -8.86 -3.12 -1.43
N ILE A 217 -8.35 -4.34 -1.21
CA ILE A 217 -7.16 -4.61 -0.38
C ILE A 217 -5.92 -3.91 -0.92
N GLN A 218 -5.85 -3.76 -2.23
CA GLN A 218 -4.71 -3.22 -2.91
C GLN A 218 -4.64 -1.69 -2.80
N GLU A 219 -5.76 -1.00 -2.96
CA GLU A 219 -5.81 0.47 -2.85
C GLU A 219 -5.44 0.94 -1.44
N SER A 220 -5.76 0.14 -0.44
CA SER A 220 -5.55 0.48 0.98
C SER A 220 -4.25 -0.05 1.56
N TYR A 221 -3.77 -1.21 1.07
CA TYR A 221 -2.70 -1.99 1.73
C TYR A 221 -1.63 -2.51 0.76
N ALA A 222 -1.46 -1.90 -0.42
CA ALA A 222 -0.34 -2.20 -1.32
C ALA A 222 1.02 -2.09 -0.61
N GLY A 223 1.90 -3.08 -0.84
CA GLY A 223 3.21 -3.17 -0.20
C GLY A 223 3.16 -3.53 1.29
N ARG A 224 2.07 -4.12 1.78
CA ARG A 224 1.88 -4.48 3.19
C ARG A 224 1.54 -5.97 3.34
N HIS A 225 1.71 -6.47 4.56
CA HIS A 225 1.29 -7.81 4.93
C HIS A 225 -0.04 -7.77 5.67
N ILE A 226 -0.92 -8.73 5.37
CA ILE A 226 -2.21 -8.91 6.04
C ILE A 226 -2.23 -10.21 6.82
N VAL A 227 -2.74 -10.14 8.05
CA VAL A 227 -3.01 -11.30 8.92
C VAL A 227 -4.48 -11.29 9.31
N TYR A 228 -5.09 -12.46 9.32
CA TYR A 228 -6.42 -12.67 9.87
C TYR A 228 -6.29 -13.56 11.11
N ALA A 229 -6.92 -13.15 12.21
CA ALA A 229 -6.96 -13.95 13.42
C ALA A 229 -8.40 -14.20 13.85
N VAL A 230 -8.62 -15.39 14.39
CA VAL A 230 -9.91 -15.80 14.93
C VAL A 230 -9.76 -16.22 16.39
N THR A 231 -10.69 -15.77 17.22
CA THR A 231 -10.78 -16.16 18.63
C THR A 231 -12.17 -16.73 18.89
N PRO A 232 -12.31 -18.06 19.05
CA PRO A 232 -13.58 -18.67 19.44
C PRO A 232 -14.01 -18.19 20.83
N ALA A 233 -15.31 -17.97 21.02
CA ALA A 233 -15.91 -17.60 22.29
C ALA A 233 -17.04 -18.57 22.62
N SER A 234 -16.96 -19.20 23.79
CA SER A 234 -17.95 -20.17 24.24
C SER A 234 -19.22 -19.51 24.78
N GLN A 235 -20.30 -20.27 24.88
CA GLN A 235 -21.57 -19.85 25.49
C GLN A 235 -21.43 -19.47 26.97
N SER A 236 -20.37 -19.95 27.64
CA SER A 236 -20.03 -19.54 29.01
C SER A 236 -19.43 -18.13 29.10
N GLY A 237 -19.12 -17.49 27.96
CA GLY A 237 -18.40 -16.22 27.87
C GLY A 237 -16.87 -16.38 27.89
N LYS A 238 -16.35 -17.59 28.14
CA LYS A 238 -14.91 -17.86 28.10
C LYS A 238 -14.39 -17.75 26.66
N MET A 239 -13.38 -16.91 26.46
CA MET A 239 -12.66 -16.77 25.19
C MET A 239 -11.58 -17.85 25.07
N GLY A 240 -11.43 -18.38 23.86
CA GLY A 240 -10.41 -19.35 23.50
C GLY A 240 -9.09 -18.67 23.13
N VAL A 241 -8.18 -19.48 22.60
CA VAL A 241 -6.89 -19.00 22.10
C VAL A 241 -7.08 -18.32 20.74
N THR A 242 -6.52 -17.12 20.59
CA THR A 242 -6.46 -16.44 19.30
C THR A 242 -5.52 -17.18 18.36
N SER A 243 -6.04 -17.59 17.20
CA SER A 243 -5.29 -18.30 16.17
C SER A 243 -5.11 -17.39 14.95
N PRO A 244 -3.88 -16.92 14.65
CA PRO A 244 -3.59 -16.13 13.46
C PRO A 244 -3.36 -17.00 12.22
N SER A 245 -3.58 -16.43 11.04
CA SER A 245 -3.13 -16.98 9.77
C SER A 245 -1.66 -16.68 9.53
N ASN A 246 -1.06 -17.41 8.58
CA ASN A 246 0.19 -16.94 7.97
C ASN A 246 -0.05 -15.58 7.29
N PRO A 247 0.90 -14.63 7.35
CA PRO A 247 0.75 -13.36 6.67
C PRO A 247 0.77 -13.54 5.15
N VAL A 248 -0.05 -12.77 4.45
CA VAL A 248 -0.02 -12.68 2.99
C VAL A 248 0.49 -11.32 2.57
N PHE A 249 1.38 -11.27 1.58
CA PHE A 249 1.95 -10.03 1.05
C PHE A 249 1.13 -9.51 -0.14
N ILE A 250 0.88 -8.21 -0.15
CA ILE A 250 0.20 -7.51 -1.24
C ILE A 250 1.26 -6.71 -2.00
N SER A 251 1.39 -6.93 -3.32
CA SER A 251 2.38 -6.21 -4.13
C SER A 251 2.15 -4.70 -4.05
N GLY A 252 3.22 -3.90 -4.12
CA GLY A 252 3.14 -2.45 -4.07
C GLY A 252 2.83 -1.78 -5.42
N LEU A 253 2.98 -2.51 -6.53
CA LEU A 253 2.95 -1.92 -7.87
C LEU A 253 1.59 -1.25 -8.15
N PRO A 254 1.53 0.05 -8.47
CA PRO A 254 0.25 0.79 -8.57
C PRO A 254 -0.41 0.70 -9.96
N VAL A 255 0.36 0.40 -11.01
CA VAL A 255 -0.09 0.34 -12.40
C VAL A 255 0.21 -1.05 -12.94
N ILE A 256 -0.79 -1.78 -13.42
CA ILE A 256 -0.59 -3.10 -14.06
C ILE A 256 -1.22 -3.20 -15.44
N SER A 257 -1.93 -2.16 -15.89
CA SER A 257 -2.48 -2.09 -17.24
C SER A 257 -1.34 -2.29 -18.23
N ASN A 258 -1.48 -3.25 -19.13
CA ASN A 258 -0.47 -3.61 -20.13
C ASN A 258 0.89 -4.05 -19.55
N LEU A 259 0.96 -4.49 -18.29
CA LEU A 259 2.18 -5.02 -17.70
C LEU A 259 2.60 -6.33 -18.39
N VAL A 260 3.85 -6.42 -18.83
CA VAL A 260 4.40 -7.57 -19.57
C VAL A 260 5.39 -8.36 -18.72
N LEU A 261 6.23 -7.64 -17.98
CA LEU A 261 7.30 -8.22 -17.19
C LEU A 261 7.45 -7.42 -15.91
N HIS A 262 7.51 -8.12 -14.79
CA HIS A 262 7.87 -7.53 -13.52
C HIS A 262 8.83 -8.49 -12.82
N LEU A 263 10.07 -8.07 -12.64
CA LEU A 263 11.12 -8.83 -11.97
C LEU A 263 11.54 -8.03 -10.74
N ASP A 264 11.28 -8.55 -9.55
CA ASP A 264 11.63 -7.90 -8.28
C ASP A 264 12.45 -8.86 -7.44
N ALA A 265 13.67 -8.46 -7.08
CA ALA A 265 14.57 -9.33 -6.32
C ALA A 265 14.07 -9.55 -4.89
N SER A 266 13.25 -8.65 -4.35
CA SER A 266 12.65 -8.78 -3.01
C SER A 266 11.69 -9.96 -2.91
N MET A 267 11.12 -10.40 -4.05
CA MET A 267 10.28 -11.60 -4.12
C MET A 267 11.06 -12.92 -4.14
N LEU A 268 12.38 -12.87 -4.31
CA LEU A 268 13.22 -14.06 -4.27
C LEU A 268 13.49 -14.47 -2.82
N SER A 269 13.29 -15.75 -2.53
CA SER A 269 13.68 -16.36 -1.26
C SER A 269 14.96 -17.18 -1.45
N ARG A 270 15.85 -17.14 -0.45
CA ARG A 270 17.03 -18.01 -0.36
C ARG A 270 16.66 -19.49 -0.25
N GLU A 271 15.46 -19.77 0.24
CA GLU A 271 14.90 -21.13 0.37
C GLU A 271 14.23 -21.62 -0.93
N SER A 272 14.12 -20.77 -1.96
CA SER A 272 13.49 -21.12 -3.22
C SER A 272 14.35 -22.09 -4.02
N SER A 273 13.71 -23.04 -4.72
CA SER A 273 14.37 -23.91 -5.71
C SER A 273 15.03 -23.14 -6.88
N THR A 274 14.69 -21.86 -7.05
CA THR A 274 15.28 -20.98 -8.06
C THR A 274 16.60 -20.34 -7.62
N VAL A 275 17.02 -20.58 -6.38
CA VAL A 275 18.25 -20.05 -5.77
C VAL A 275 19.12 -21.21 -5.29
N SER A 276 20.41 -21.17 -5.60
CA SER A 276 21.39 -22.18 -5.21
C SER A 276 22.34 -21.60 -4.17
N ASP A 277 22.48 -22.26 -3.03
CA ASP A 277 23.50 -21.93 -2.02
C ASP A 277 24.82 -22.63 -2.38
N VAL A 278 25.87 -21.82 -2.55
CA VAL A 278 27.24 -22.27 -2.77
C VAL A 278 28.13 -21.58 -1.73
N TYR A 279 28.43 -22.29 -0.64
CA TYR A 279 29.29 -21.82 0.45
C TYR A 279 28.83 -20.48 1.08
N GLY A 280 27.51 -20.27 1.22
CA GLY A 280 26.94 -19.05 1.78
C GLY A 280 26.69 -17.93 0.78
N HIS A 281 26.99 -18.16 -0.50
CA HIS A 281 26.62 -17.29 -1.62
C HIS A 281 25.38 -17.84 -2.32
N TYR A 282 24.42 -16.97 -2.61
CA TYR A 282 23.11 -17.36 -3.14
C TYR A 282 22.99 -16.99 -4.61
N TYR A 283 23.12 -17.97 -5.51
CA TYR A 283 23.10 -17.74 -6.95
C TYR A 283 21.74 -18.02 -7.56
N VAL A 284 21.22 -17.09 -8.35
CA VAL A 284 19.87 -17.15 -8.90
C VAL A 284 19.86 -17.80 -10.27
N ASN A 285 19.20 -18.95 -10.39
CA ASN A 285 19.02 -19.64 -11.68
C ASN A 285 17.80 -19.11 -12.46
N GLN A 286 16.82 -18.56 -11.75
CA GLN A 286 15.58 -18.03 -12.32
C GLN A 286 15.05 -16.88 -11.47
N TRP A 287 14.84 -15.74 -12.12
CA TRP A 287 14.15 -14.60 -11.56
C TRP A 287 12.69 -14.65 -12.01
N ASN A 288 11.81 -14.94 -11.06
CA ASN A 288 10.41 -15.13 -11.34
C ASN A 288 9.75 -13.82 -11.78
N ASP A 289 9.25 -13.79 -13.02
CA ASP A 289 8.26 -12.82 -13.46
C ASP A 289 6.99 -12.91 -12.60
N ILE A 290 6.70 -11.80 -11.95
CA ILE A 290 5.57 -11.63 -11.07
C ILE A 290 4.39 -10.90 -11.74
N SER A 291 4.50 -10.52 -13.01
CA SER A 291 3.38 -9.87 -13.72
C SER A 291 2.17 -10.78 -13.99
N GLY A 292 2.32 -12.09 -13.80
CA GLY A 292 1.31 -13.10 -14.16
C GLY A 292 1.45 -13.66 -15.58
N ASN A 293 2.40 -13.14 -16.38
CA ASN A 293 2.63 -13.59 -17.76
C ASN A 293 3.64 -14.75 -17.88
N ASN A 294 4.25 -15.18 -16.79
CA ASN A 294 5.26 -16.25 -16.73
C ASN A 294 6.47 -15.99 -17.65
N ASN A 295 6.85 -14.72 -17.83
CA ASN A 295 8.01 -14.30 -18.62
C ASN A 295 9.28 -14.30 -17.77
N HIS A 296 9.54 -15.38 -17.03
CA HIS A 296 10.66 -15.46 -16.09
C HIS A 296 12.01 -15.26 -16.80
N ALA A 297 12.96 -14.61 -16.12
CA ALA A 297 14.34 -14.56 -16.58
C ALA A 297 15.10 -15.77 -16.04
N ALA A 298 15.91 -16.44 -16.85
CA ALA A 298 16.64 -17.63 -16.44
C ALA A 298 18.11 -17.59 -16.85
N GLN A 299 18.93 -18.31 -16.08
CA GLN A 299 20.34 -18.58 -16.34
C GLN A 299 20.67 -20.03 -15.96
N SER A 300 20.83 -20.86 -16.99
CA SER A 300 21.12 -22.29 -16.82
C SER A 300 22.58 -22.53 -16.42
N ASP A 301 23.51 -21.72 -16.94
CA ASP A 301 24.93 -21.83 -16.69
C ASP A 301 25.28 -21.38 -15.27
N THR A 302 25.75 -22.31 -14.45
CA THR A 302 26.03 -22.06 -13.02
C THR A 302 27.11 -21.01 -12.79
N SER A 303 28.04 -20.81 -13.72
CA SER A 303 29.12 -19.82 -13.56
C SER A 303 28.73 -18.41 -14.01
N ARG A 304 27.49 -18.20 -14.48
CA ARG A 304 26.99 -16.91 -14.99
C ARG A 304 25.75 -16.42 -14.25
N ARG A 305 25.38 -17.08 -13.15
CA ARG A 305 24.20 -16.74 -12.36
C ARG A 305 24.52 -15.53 -11.50
N PRO A 306 23.68 -14.49 -11.49
CA PRO A 306 23.88 -13.39 -10.58
C PRO A 306 23.65 -13.82 -9.13
N GLU A 307 24.28 -13.11 -8.21
CA GLU A 307 24.20 -13.37 -6.77
C GLU A 307 23.06 -12.53 -6.14
N LEU A 308 22.22 -13.17 -5.32
CA LEU A 308 21.16 -12.52 -4.55
C LEU A 308 21.73 -11.95 -3.24
N LEU A 309 21.65 -10.63 -3.10
CA LEU A 309 22.10 -9.90 -1.93
C LEU A 309 20.99 -9.01 -1.38
N SER A 310 21.20 -8.49 -0.17
CA SER A 310 20.31 -7.53 0.49
C SER A 310 21.04 -6.23 0.78
N PHE A 311 20.31 -5.12 0.84
CA PHE A 311 20.83 -3.82 1.24
C PHE A 311 19.79 -3.03 2.04
N ARG A 312 20.27 -2.06 2.81
CA ARG A 312 19.45 -1.09 3.54
C ARG A 312 18.96 -0.03 2.55
N THR A 313 17.65 0.13 2.43
CA THR A 313 17.01 1.11 1.53
C THR A 313 16.85 2.47 2.18
N GLY A 314 16.62 2.51 3.49
CA GLY A 314 16.52 3.76 4.24
C GLY A 314 15.69 3.63 5.51
N LEU A 315 15.17 4.75 6.03
CA LEU A 315 14.33 4.84 7.21
C LEU A 315 12.88 5.19 6.85
N ILE A 316 11.94 4.61 7.59
CA ILE A 316 10.53 5.00 7.56
C ILE A 316 10.11 5.39 8.98
N VAL A 317 9.37 6.50 9.09
CA VAL A 317 8.70 6.89 10.32
C VAL A 317 7.24 6.42 10.27
N ASP A 318 6.87 5.52 11.15
CA ASP A 318 5.49 5.03 11.30
C ASP A 318 5.09 5.03 12.78
N GLY A 319 3.94 5.63 13.11
CA GLY A 319 3.46 5.74 14.49
C GLY A 319 4.40 6.48 15.46
N GLY A 320 5.27 7.37 14.97
CA GLY A 320 6.25 8.10 15.79
C GLY A 320 7.55 7.33 16.07
N MET A 321 7.69 6.14 15.51
CA MET A 321 8.90 5.31 15.58
C MET A 321 9.61 5.28 14.24
N THR A 322 10.94 5.24 14.25
CA THR A 322 11.77 5.18 13.04
C THR A 322 12.29 3.75 12.85
N TYR A 323 12.13 3.21 11.66
CA TYR A 323 12.51 1.84 11.32
C TYR A 323 13.43 1.82 10.12
N GLU A 324 14.46 0.98 10.16
CA GLU A 324 15.24 0.67 8.98
C GLU A 324 14.47 -0.25 8.04
N THR A 325 14.66 -0.04 6.74
CA THR A 325 14.05 -0.82 5.68
C THR A 325 15.12 -1.47 4.83
N TYR A 326 14.79 -2.65 4.30
CA TYR A 326 15.71 -3.47 3.54
C TYR A 326 15.02 -3.99 2.28
N ALA A 327 15.79 -4.10 1.21
CA ALA A 327 15.38 -4.75 -0.03
C ALA A 327 16.48 -5.68 -0.54
N LYS A 328 16.15 -6.46 -1.56
CA LYS A 328 17.08 -7.37 -2.21
C LYS A 328 17.45 -6.87 -3.59
N TYR A 329 18.57 -7.37 -4.09
CA TYR A 329 19.05 -7.11 -5.44
C TYR A 329 19.84 -8.29 -5.98
N LEU A 330 20.00 -8.30 -7.29
CA LEU A 330 20.89 -9.21 -7.99
C LEU A 330 22.18 -8.49 -8.36
N LYS A 331 23.30 -9.03 -7.89
CA LYS A 331 24.65 -8.61 -8.25
C LYS A 331 25.11 -9.34 -9.50
N PHE A 332 25.41 -8.58 -10.55
CA PHE A 332 26.06 -9.05 -11.75
C PHE A 332 27.55 -8.68 -11.66
N SER A 333 28.40 -9.69 -11.56
CA SER A 333 29.85 -9.54 -11.32
C SER A 333 30.64 -9.05 -12.53
N GLY A 334 30.01 -9.04 -13.71
CA GLY A 334 30.68 -8.73 -14.98
C GLY A 334 30.88 -9.92 -15.90
N ASP A 335 30.51 -11.13 -15.46
CA ASP A 335 30.41 -12.35 -16.28
C ASP A 335 29.01 -13.01 -16.21
N ASP A 336 28.09 -12.36 -15.48
CA ASP A 336 26.75 -12.86 -15.20
C ASP A 336 25.71 -12.28 -16.14
N GLY A 337 24.64 -13.04 -16.38
CA GLY A 337 23.53 -12.57 -17.18
C GLY A 337 22.28 -13.42 -17.01
N MET A 338 21.13 -12.89 -17.41
CA MET A 338 19.89 -13.66 -17.45
C MET A 338 19.14 -13.41 -18.77
N THR A 339 18.29 -14.35 -19.15
CA THR A 339 17.55 -14.29 -20.42
C THR A 339 16.07 -14.52 -20.18
N VAL A 340 15.23 -13.63 -20.74
CA VAL A 340 13.79 -13.84 -20.86
C VAL A 340 13.50 -14.28 -22.29
N SER A 341 12.79 -15.41 -22.43
CA SER A 341 12.41 -15.95 -23.74
C SER A 341 11.62 -14.93 -24.55
N HIS A 342 11.81 -14.93 -25.87
CA HIS A 342 11.15 -13.99 -26.78
C HIS A 342 9.63 -13.84 -26.53
N LYS A 343 9.19 -12.58 -26.46
CA LYS A 343 7.78 -12.17 -26.48
C LYS A 343 7.60 -10.97 -27.39
N SER A 344 6.56 -10.99 -28.23
CA SER A 344 6.24 -9.87 -29.12
C SER A 344 5.85 -8.60 -28.36
N ALA A 345 5.23 -8.74 -27.18
CA ALA A 345 4.87 -7.63 -26.29
C ALA A 345 6.07 -6.85 -25.72
N LEU A 346 7.30 -7.36 -25.90
CA LEU A 346 8.55 -6.69 -25.51
C LEU A 346 9.26 -6.01 -26.70
N ASN A 347 8.61 -5.87 -27.86
CA ASN A 347 9.25 -5.33 -29.07
C ASN A 347 9.16 -3.80 -29.17
N ASP A 348 7.95 -3.24 -29.12
CA ASP A 348 7.71 -1.83 -29.44
C ASP A 348 6.67 -1.21 -28.50
N ASN A 349 6.56 0.12 -28.52
CA ASN A 349 5.65 0.90 -27.69
C ASN A 349 5.80 0.56 -26.19
N LEU A 350 7.00 0.65 -25.64
CA LEU A 350 7.32 0.21 -24.29
C LEU A 350 7.57 1.38 -23.34
N THR A 351 7.17 1.22 -22.09
CA THR A 351 7.73 1.95 -20.95
C THR A 351 8.44 0.95 -20.05
N ILE A 352 9.69 1.23 -19.71
CA ILE A 352 10.55 0.37 -18.91
C ILE A 352 11.04 1.15 -17.69
N PHE A 353 10.97 0.52 -16.52
CA PHE A 353 11.59 0.99 -15.29
C PHE A 353 12.65 -0.01 -14.87
N ALA A 354 13.81 0.48 -14.46
CA ALA A 354 14.87 -0.35 -13.88
C ALA A 354 15.46 0.35 -12.66
N VAL A 355 15.51 -0.33 -11.52
CA VAL A 355 16.22 0.12 -10.32
C VAL A 355 17.58 -0.53 -10.29
N MET A 356 18.62 0.27 -10.43
CA MET A 356 19.97 -0.23 -10.64
C MET A 356 21.04 0.62 -9.97
N ARG A 357 22.20 0.01 -9.76
CA ARG A 357 23.41 0.64 -9.24
C ARG A 357 24.60 0.20 -10.07
N SER A 358 25.46 1.14 -10.47
CA SER A 358 26.71 0.81 -11.16
C SER A 358 27.75 1.92 -11.00
N ALA A 359 29.02 1.53 -11.12
CA ALA A 359 30.16 2.42 -11.29
C ALA A 359 30.87 2.20 -12.64
N ASN A 360 30.29 1.37 -13.51
CA ASN A 360 30.89 1.03 -14.80
C ASN A 360 30.79 2.24 -15.73
N THR A 361 31.88 2.61 -16.39
CA THR A 361 31.94 3.75 -17.31
C THR A 361 32.28 3.32 -18.74
N THR A 362 32.33 2.01 -19.02
CA THR A 362 32.72 1.49 -20.33
C THR A 362 31.56 1.53 -21.30
N ALA A 363 31.80 2.00 -22.54
CA ALA A 363 30.83 1.93 -23.63
C ALA A 363 30.37 0.50 -23.96
N ASP A 364 29.28 0.39 -24.72
CA ASP A 364 28.74 -0.85 -25.29
C ASP A 364 28.35 -1.94 -24.26
N LYS A 365 28.16 -1.53 -23.01
CA LYS A 365 27.59 -2.34 -21.94
C LYS A 365 26.08 -2.22 -21.90
N THR A 366 25.40 -3.23 -21.36
CA THR A 366 23.93 -3.30 -21.42
C THR A 366 23.32 -3.73 -20.10
N ILE A 367 22.29 -3.00 -19.69
CA ILE A 367 21.39 -3.37 -18.59
C ILE A 367 20.35 -4.34 -19.14
N LEU A 368 19.62 -3.91 -20.17
CA LEU A 368 18.58 -4.68 -20.86
C LEU A 368 18.78 -4.55 -22.36
N ARG A 369 18.73 -5.66 -23.09
CA ARG A 369 18.85 -5.63 -24.55
C ARG A 369 17.90 -6.59 -25.21
N LYS A 370 17.20 -6.09 -26.23
CA LYS A 370 16.36 -6.89 -27.11
C LYS A 370 16.48 -6.37 -28.54
N VAL A 371 17.48 -6.88 -29.24
CA VAL A 371 17.81 -6.47 -30.62
C VAL A 371 17.99 -7.71 -31.48
N GLY A 372 17.55 -7.64 -32.74
CA GLY A 372 17.73 -8.70 -33.74
C GLY A 372 19.18 -9.17 -33.87
N SER A 373 19.36 -10.47 -34.12
CA SER A 373 20.67 -11.14 -34.20
C SER A 373 21.51 -10.80 -35.44
N SER A 374 20.96 -10.06 -36.41
CA SER A 374 21.63 -9.76 -37.68
C SER A 374 21.93 -8.27 -37.79
N TYR A 375 23.21 -7.91 -37.90
CA TYR A 375 23.72 -6.51 -37.91
C TYR A 375 23.09 -5.60 -38.98
N SER A 376 22.70 -6.14 -40.15
CA SER A 376 22.09 -5.36 -41.24
C SER A 376 20.57 -5.17 -41.11
N THR A 377 19.92 -5.90 -40.19
CA THR A 377 18.46 -5.88 -39.98
C THR A 377 18.10 -5.91 -38.49
N SER A 378 19.03 -5.46 -37.64
CA SER A 378 18.87 -5.43 -36.19
C SER A 378 17.86 -4.36 -35.81
N ASN A 379 16.60 -4.74 -35.73
CA ASN A 379 15.57 -3.92 -35.11
C ASN A 379 15.50 -4.25 -33.62
N GLY A 380 15.23 -3.24 -32.80
CA GLY A 380 15.01 -3.44 -31.37
C GLY A 380 15.50 -2.28 -30.51
N TRP A 381 15.77 -2.56 -29.26
CA TRP A 381 16.17 -1.55 -28.27
C TRP A 381 17.20 -2.11 -27.28
N SER A 382 18.02 -1.21 -26.74
CA SER A 382 19.01 -1.52 -25.70
C SER A 382 19.10 -0.38 -24.71
N LEU A 383 18.89 -0.69 -23.44
CA LEU A 383 19.11 0.19 -22.29
C LEU A 383 20.49 -0.13 -21.71
N GLY A 384 21.36 0.86 -21.60
CA GLY A 384 22.72 0.68 -21.10
C GLY A 384 23.64 1.83 -21.47
N TRP A 385 24.89 1.52 -21.76
CA TRP A 385 25.92 2.50 -22.05
C TRP A 385 25.91 2.82 -23.53
N THR A 386 25.53 4.05 -23.85
CA THR A 386 25.45 4.56 -25.23
C THR A 386 26.79 5.14 -25.71
N ALA A 387 27.64 5.53 -24.77
CA ALA A 387 29.02 5.93 -24.96
C ALA A 387 29.80 5.72 -23.65
N ASP A 388 31.11 5.97 -23.66
CA ASP A 388 31.90 5.96 -22.44
C ASP A 388 31.32 6.97 -21.44
N ASN A 389 31.14 6.51 -20.20
CA ASN A 389 30.60 7.28 -19.09
C ASN A 389 29.17 7.82 -19.30
N GLN A 390 28.40 7.29 -20.27
CA GLN A 390 27.04 7.76 -20.54
C GLN A 390 26.03 6.61 -20.58
N LEU A 391 25.03 6.68 -19.70
CA LEU A 391 23.85 5.84 -19.75
C LEU A 391 22.78 6.42 -20.68
N GLY A 392 22.01 5.54 -21.31
CA GLY A 392 20.95 5.94 -22.21
C GLY A 392 20.19 4.77 -22.83
N LEU A 393 19.41 5.11 -23.85
CA LEU A 393 18.63 4.19 -24.65
C LEU A 393 19.05 4.28 -26.11
N ASN A 394 19.39 3.13 -26.68
CA ASN A 394 19.57 2.95 -28.12
C ASN A 394 18.35 2.25 -28.71
N VAL A 395 17.84 2.77 -29.82
CA VAL A 395 16.79 2.14 -30.61
C VAL A 395 17.35 1.85 -32.00
N PHE A 396 17.40 0.57 -32.35
CA PHE A 396 18.02 0.07 -33.57
C PHE A 396 16.98 -0.15 -34.67
N ARG A 397 17.34 0.22 -35.90
CA ARG A 397 16.54 0.13 -37.13
C ARG A 397 17.43 -0.36 -38.26
N GLY A 398 17.78 -1.64 -38.23
CA GLY A 398 18.77 -2.21 -39.14
C GLY A 398 20.18 -1.75 -38.78
N SER A 399 20.88 -1.16 -39.75
CA SER A 399 22.24 -0.63 -39.57
C SER A 399 22.30 0.78 -38.97
N ALA A 400 21.14 1.39 -38.67
CA ALA A 400 21.06 2.71 -38.03
C ALA A 400 20.50 2.59 -36.61
N SER A 401 20.89 3.53 -35.74
CA SER A 401 20.34 3.66 -34.40
C SER A 401 20.03 5.11 -34.09
N ASP A 402 18.93 5.32 -33.35
CA ASP A 402 18.64 6.58 -32.70
C ASP A 402 18.97 6.43 -31.20
N THR A 403 19.55 7.46 -30.59
CA THR A 403 20.10 7.39 -29.23
C THR A 403 19.64 8.58 -28.41
N VAL A 404 19.29 8.33 -27.15
CA VAL A 404 19.14 9.35 -26.11
C VAL A 404 20.02 8.97 -24.93
N SER A 405 20.78 9.92 -24.39
CA SER A 405 21.77 9.69 -23.34
C SER A 405 21.70 10.79 -22.29
N ALA A 406 21.96 10.45 -21.04
CA ALA A 406 22.19 11.43 -20.00
C ALA A 406 23.59 12.08 -20.11
N ASP A 407 23.78 13.15 -19.33
CA ASP A 407 25.08 13.78 -19.17
C ASP A 407 26.10 12.79 -18.58
N PRO A 408 27.39 12.88 -18.97
CA PRO A 408 28.41 11.96 -18.50
C PRO A 408 28.47 11.84 -16.97
N GLY A 409 28.52 10.60 -16.47
CA GLY A 409 28.58 10.27 -15.04
C GLY A 409 27.24 10.19 -14.32
N THR A 410 26.13 10.60 -14.96
CA THR A 410 24.79 10.51 -14.36
C THR A 410 24.41 9.04 -14.09
N ALA A 411 24.02 8.73 -12.85
CA ALA A 411 23.70 7.37 -12.37
C ALA A 411 24.83 6.34 -12.44
N LEU A 412 26.09 6.80 -12.46
CA LEU A 412 27.30 5.96 -12.49
C LEU A 412 28.21 6.21 -11.27
N ASP A 413 27.64 6.67 -10.17
CA ASP A 413 28.30 7.03 -8.91
C ASP A 413 28.29 5.91 -7.86
N ASN A 414 27.83 4.71 -8.24
CA ASN A 414 27.61 3.57 -7.35
C ASN A 414 26.50 3.78 -6.31
N GLU A 415 25.53 4.67 -6.56
CA GLU A 415 24.28 4.77 -5.81
C GLU A 415 23.11 4.10 -6.55
N TRP A 416 21.96 3.98 -5.87
CA TRP A 416 20.76 3.39 -6.45
C TRP A 416 19.96 4.44 -7.21
N HIS A 417 19.70 4.16 -8.49
CA HIS A 417 18.92 5.03 -9.35
C HIS A 417 17.76 4.30 -9.99
N ILE A 418 16.69 5.05 -10.24
CA ILE A 418 15.52 4.62 -11.00
C ILE A 418 15.67 5.14 -12.42
N LEU A 419 15.83 4.24 -13.38
CA LEU A 419 15.84 4.56 -14.80
C LEU A 419 14.44 4.38 -15.36
N THR A 420 13.86 5.44 -15.92
CA THR A 420 12.59 5.38 -16.67
C THR A 420 12.87 5.64 -18.13
N VAL A 421 12.47 4.73 -19.02
CA VAL A 421 12.68 4.88 -20.46
C VAL A 421 11.43 4.54 -21.24
N THR A 422 11.27 5.20 -22.39
CA THR A 422 10.24 4.85 -23.35
C THR A 422 10.84 4.51 -24.71
N SER A 423 10.25 3.54 -25.42
CA SER A 423 10.72 3.17 -26.76
C SER A 423 10.59 4.33 -27.77
N GLY A 424 9.89 5.40 -27.41
CA GLY A 424 9.84 6.67 -28.13
C GLY A 424 11.08 7.56 -28.00
N LEU A 425 12.19 7.04 -27.44
CA LEU A 425 13.42 7.76 -27.10
C LEU A 425 13.22 8.84 -26.03
N SER A 426 12.64 8.42 -24.91
CA SER A 426 12.73 9.17 -23.66
C SER A 426 13.61 8.41 -22.66
N PHE A 427 14.47 9.14 -21.96
CA PHE A 427 15.34 8.62 -20.91
C PHE A 427 15.31 9.57 -19.71
N GLN A 428 15.00 9.03 -18.54
CA GLN A 428 14.95 9.76 -17.29
C GLN A 428 15.68 8.97 -16.21
N VAL A 429 16.43 9.71 -15.38
CA VAL A 429 17.09 9.19 -14.19
C VAL A 429 16.45 9.84 -12.97
N ASP A 430 15.98 9.03 -12.04
CA ASP A 430 15.29 9.42 -10.82
C ASP A 430 14.17 10.44 -11.09
N SER A 431 14.24 11.59 -10.43
CA SER A 431 13.31 12.69 -10.58
C SER A 431 13.80 13.76 -11.56
N LEU A 432 14.89 13.55 -12.29
CA LEU A 432 15.38 14.53 -13.27
C LEU A 432 14.39 14.72 -14.42
N THR A 433 14.47 15.83 -15.14
CA THR A 433 13.59 16.07 -16.29
C THR A 433 13.89 15.02 -17.38
N PRO A 434 12.87 14.37 -17.97
CA PRO A 434 13.08 13.39 -19.03
C PRO A 434 13.79 14.01 -20.24
N LEU A 435 14.88 13.39 -20.67
CA LEU A 435 15.55 13.70 -21.93
C LEU A 435 14.79 13.02 -23.05
N THR A 436 14.46 13.75 -24.11
CA THR A 436 13.69 13.22 -25.23
C THR A 436 14.34 13.59 -26.55
N VAL A 437 14.47 12.60 -27.44
CA VAL A 437 14.98 12.78 -28.80
C VAL A 437 13.92 12.34 -29.79
N THR A 438 13.77 13.06 -30.90
CA THR A 438 12.84 12.64 -31.96
C THR A 438 13.35 11.34 -32.59
N ARG A 439 12.62 10.25 -32.33
CA ARG A 439 12.85 8.97 -32.98
C ARG A 439 12.39 9.02 -34.44
N THR A 440 13.20 8.50 -35.34
CA THR A 440 12.75 8.30 -36.72
C THR A 440 11.79 7.11 -36.76
N ALA A 441 10.66 7.24 -37.49
CA ALA A 441 9.66 6.18 -37.57
C ALA A 441 10.25 4.86 -38.10
N GLY A 442 9.85 3.74 -37.47
CA GLY A 442 10.29 2.39 -37.84
C GLY A 442 9.80 1.35 -36.83
N SER A 443 9.73 0.09 -37.27
CA SER A 443 9.33 -1.02 -36.40
C SER A 443 10.51 -1.52 -35.59
N LEU A 444 10.29 -1.79 -34.30
CA LEU A 444 11.28 -2.43 -33.42
C LEU A 444 11.15 -3.96 -33.36
N SER A 445 10.28 -4.53 -34.18
CA SER A 445 9.96 -5.96 -34.15
C SER A 445 11.17 -6.84 -34.41
N ASN A 446 11.39 -7.80 -33.52
CA ASN A 446 12.43 -8.81 -33.63
C ASN A 446 12.03 -10.08 -32.87
N ASN A 447 12.66 -11.21 -33.20
CA ASN A 447 12.42 -12.51 -32.55
C ASN A 447 13.49 -12.87 -31.51
N SER A 448 14.37 -11.92 -31.14
CA SER A 448 15.40 -12.17 -30.15
C SER A 448 14.79 -12.27 -28.74
N ASN A 449 15.48 -13.00 -27.88
CA ASN A 449 15.25 -12.98 -26.44
C ASN A 449 15.61 -11.60 -25.87
N LEU A 450 15.03 -11.27 -24.71
CA LEU A 450 15.49 -10.15 -23.90
C LEU A 450 16.64 -10.64 -23.02
N THR A 451 17.78 -9.98 -23.09
CA THR A 451 18.95 -10.25 -22.25
C THR A 451 19.08 -9.19 -21.16
N ILE A 452 19.51 -9.62 -19.98
CA ILE A 452 19.72 -8.79 -18.78
C ILE A 452 21.17 -8.94 -18.37
N GLY A 453 21.90 -7.84 -18.27
CA GLY A 453 23.31 -7.83 -17.85
C GLY A 453 24.33 -8.10 -18.97
N TYR A 454 23.88 -8.43 -20.19
CA TYR A 454 24.81 -8.77 -21.28
C TYR A 454 24.26 -8.54 -22.69
N SER A 455 25.19 -8.39 -23.63
CA SER A 455 24.97 -8.41 -25.07
C SER A 455 25.97 -9.36 -25.73
N ASP A 456 25.50 -10.46 -26.31
CA ASP A 456 26.36 -11.49 -26.89
C ASP A 456 27.41 -12.00 -25.88
N SER A 457 28.70 -11.71 -26.08
CA SER A 457 29.78 -12.04 -25.13
C SER A 457 30.18 -10.88 -24.21
N ASN A 458 29.52 -9.72 -24.33
CA ASN A 458 29.81 -8.53 -23.53
C ASN A 458 28.91 -8.49 -22.29
N TYR A 459 29.47 -8.93 -21.17
CA TYR A 459 28.82 -8.90 -19.87
C TYR A 459 29.12 -7.60 -19.11
N THR A 460 28.24 -7.24 -18.20
CA THR A 460 28.27 -5.95 -17.51
C THR A 460 28.23 -6.13 -16.00
N ALA A 461 29.20 -5.56 -15.31
CA ALA A 461 29.18 -5.47 -13.86
C ALA A 461 28.20 -4.37 -13.42
N MET A 462 27.17 -4.74 -12.68
CA MET A 462 26.16 -3.84 -12.12
C MET A 462 25.32 -4.58 -11.06
N ASP A 463 24.49 -3.84 -10.34
CA ASP A 463 23.49 -4.40 -9.44
C ASP A 463 22.09 -3.97 -9.90
N ILE A 464 21.11 -4.88 -9.86
CA ILE A 464 19.72 -4.60 -10.27
C ILE A 464 18.76 -5.09 -9.19
N ALA A 465 17.88 -4.21 -8.70
CA ALA A 465 16.88 -4.55 -7.70
C ALA A 465 15.52 -4.93 -8.32
N GLU A 466 15.08 -4.18 -9.34
CA GLU A 466 13.76 -4.37 -9.94
C GLU A 466 13.71 -3.91 -11.39
N ILE A 467 12.98 -4.65 -12.23
CA ILE A 467 12.70 -4.32 -13.64
C ILE A 467 11.20 -4.43 -13.87
N ILE A 468 10.60 -3.42 -14.48
CA ILE A 468 9.17 -3.39 -14.83
C ILE A 468 9.04 -2.96 -16.29
N ILE A 469 8.32 -3.73 -17.11
CA ILE A 469 8.11 -3.43 -18.52
C ILE A 469 6.62 -3.48 -18.85
N TYR A 470 6.13 -2.40 -19.47
CA TYR A 470 4.77 -2.25 -19.98
C TYR A 470 4.77 -2.28 -21.51
N ASN A 471 3.74 -2.89 -22.10
CA ASN A 471 3.43 -2.81 -23.52
C ASN A 471 2.47 -1.63 -23.77
N GLY A 472 3.00 -0.44 -23.61
CA GLY A 472 2.38 0.83 -23.95
C GLY A 472 3.28 1.98 -23.46
N ILE A 473 3.20 3.15 -24.10
CA ILE A 473 3.69 4.37 -23.47
C ILE A 473 2.71 4.74 -22.36
N LEU A 474 3.15 4.57 -21.11
CA LEU A 474 2.39 5.02 -19.95
C LEU A 474 2.20 6.55 -19.98
N SER A 475 1.06 7.02 -19.50
CA SER A 475 0.84 8.46 -19.27
C SER A 475 1.81 8.99 -18.20
N GLU A 476 2.03 10.31 -18.17
CA GLU A 476 2.89 10.92 -17.14
C GLU A 476 2.40 10.62 -15.71
N GLU A 477 1.08 10.55 -15.50
CA GLU A 477 0.51 10.20 -14.20
C GLU A 477 0.81 8.75 -13.81
N GLU A 478 0.72 7.81 -14.76
CA GLU A 478 1.06 6.40 -14.52
C GLU A 478 2.56 6.22 -14.27
N GLN A 479 3.42 6.88 -15.08
CA GLN A 479 4.86 6.86 -14.87
C GLN A 479 5.25 7.45 -13.52
N TYR A 480 4.59 8.53 -13.09
CA TYR A 480 4.76 9.10 -11.77
C TYR A 480 4.39 8.12 -10.66
N LYS A 481 3.24 7.45 -10.75
CA LYS A 481 2.81 6.45 -9.75
C LYS A 481 3.83 5.33 -9.61
N VAL A 482 4.35 4.80 -10.73
CA VAL A 482 5.37 3.72 -10.70
C VAL A 482 6.69 4.22 -10.11
N ASN A 483 7.17 5.39 -10.53
CA ASN A 483 8.39 5.99 -9.96
C ASN A 483 8.26 6.22 -8.45
N MET A 484 7.11 6.72 -8.00
CA MET A 484 6.84 6.91 -6.57
C MET A 484 6.84 5.59 -5.80
N TYR A 485 6.24 4.54 -6.35
CA TYR A 485 6.31 3.21 -5.76
C TYR A 485 7.77 2.73 -5.62
N LEU A 486 8.58 2.89 -6.66
CA LEU A 486 10.00 2.50 -6.62
C LEU A 486 10.80 3.36 -5.64
N LYS A 487 10.54 4.67 -5.60
CA LYS A 487 11.18 5.60 -4.65
C LYS A 487 10.84 5.24 -3.21
N ASP A 488 9.56 5.08 -2.88
CA ASP A 488 9.11 4.70 -1.54
C ASP A 488 9.71 3.35 -1.09
N LYS A 489 9.99 2.46 -2.04
CA LYS A 489 10.56 1.14 -1.77
C LYS A 489 12.08 1.17 -1.58
N TYR A 490 12.81 1.89 -2.42
CA TYR A 490 14.28 1.81 -2.51
C TYR A 490 15.03 3.04 -1.96
N ASP A 491 14.34 4.16 -1.80
CA ASP A 491 14.83 5.42 -1.24
C ASP A 491 13.71 6.13 -0.43
N PRO A 492 13.21 5.52 0.66
CA PRO A 492 12.21 6.15 1.53
C PRO A 492 12.75 7.36 2.31
N ASP A 493 14.07 7.58 2.29
CA ASP A 493 14.84 8.44 3.19
C ASP A 493 14.83 9.95 2.84
N SER A 494 13.77 10.44 2.18
CA SER A 494 13.61 11.89 1.94
C SER A 494 12.65 12.53 2.97
N PRO A 495 13.13 13.02 4.13
CA PRO A 495 12.34 13.91 5.01
C PRO A 495 12.01 15.25 4.32
N ASN A 496 12.63 15.53 3.18
CA ASN A 496 12.35 16.71 2.36
C ASN A 496 11.29 16.37 1.31
N VAL A 497 10.09 16.94 1.46
CA VAL A 497 9.07 16.96 0.42
C VAL A 497 9.46 18.04 -0.59
N TYR A 498 9.79 17.65 -1.82
CA TYR A 498 10.13 18.57 -2.91
C TYR A 498 9.31 18.25 -4.17
N ILE A 499 9.38 19.14 -5.15
CA ILE A 499 8.67 18.98 -6.42
C ILE A 499 9.30 17.82 -7.20
N TYR A 500 8.52 16.76 -7.39
CA TYR A 500 8.87 15.65 -8.27
C TYR A 500 8.77 16.11 -9.73
N ALA A 501 7.59 16.53 -10.16
CA ALA A 501 7.32 17.05 -11.50
C ALA A 501 6.18 18.08 -11.49
N LEU A 502 6.18 19.00 -12.44
CA LEU A 502 5.10 19.95 -12.65
C LEU A 502 4.09 19.35 -13.63
N LYS A 503 2.79 19.41 -13.32
CA LYS A 503 1.75 18.88 -14.20
C LYS A 503 1.67 19.75 -15.47
N PRO A 504 1.80 19.17 -16.68
CA PRO A 504 1.65 19.93 -17.91
C PRO A 504 0.22 20.45 -18.06
N ILE A 505 0.09 21.52 -18.84
CA ILE A 505 -1.20 22.11 -19.19
C ILE A 505 -1.50 21.75 -20.63
N THR A 506 -2.71 21.27 -20.89
CA THR A 506 -3.27 21.17 -22.23
C THR A 506 -4.64 21.83 -22.20
N ASP A 507 -4.82 22.85 -23.04
CA ASP A 507 -6.06 23.62 -23.11
C ASP A 507 -6.28 24.17 -24.53
N SER A 508 -7.43 24.80 -24.76
CA SER A 508 -7.78 25.41 -26.05
C SER A 508 -8.14 26.89 -25.88
N ALA A 509 -7.81 27.68 -26.89
CA ALA A 509 -8.12 29.11 -26.95
C ALA A 509 -8.76 29.50 -28.28
N VAL A 510 -9.50 30.61 -28.30
CA VAL A 510 -10.13 31.15 -29.51
C VAL A 510 -9.19 32.19 -30.14
N ILE A 511 -9.08 32.17 -31.47
CA ILE A 511 -8.28 33.16 -32.21
C ILE A 511 -8.74 34.60 -31.88
N GLY A 512 -7.79 35.46 -31.57
CA GLY A 512 -8.02 36.88 -31.25
C GLY A 512 -8.43 37.16 -29.80
N GLU A 513 -8.78 36.15 -29.00
CA GLU A 513 -9.12 36.33 -27.58
C GLU A 513 -7.87 36.20 -26.70
N PRO A 514 -7.65 37.09 -25.71
CA PRO A 514 -6.48 37.01 -24.84
C PRO A 514 -6.54 35.76 -23.95
N TYR A 515 -5.47 34.96 -23.95
CA TYR A 515 -5.36 33.76 -23.12
C TYR A 515 -4.15 33.86 -22.19
N THR A 516 -4.40 33.91 -20.88
CA THR A 516 -3.36 33.96 -19.84
C THR A 516 -3.26 32.64 -19.11
N LEU A 517 -2.04 32.11 -19.05
CA LEU A 517 -1.74 30.90 -18.29
C LEU A 517 -1.79 31.17 -16.78
N PRO A 518 -2.22 30.19 -15.97
CA PRO A 518 -2.27 30.34 -14.53
C PRO A 518 -0.85 30.45 -13.94
N ASN A 519 -0.67 31.33 -12.96
CA ASN A 519 0.62 31.53 -12.28
C ASN A 519 0.92 30.45 -11.22
N ILE A 520 -0.04 29.54 -11.00
CA ILE A 520 0.06 28.41 -10.09
C ILE A 520 -0.40 27.18 -10.86
N ILE A 521 0.39 26.12 -10.81
CA ILE A 521 0.05 24.84 -11.40
C ILE A 521 0.18 23.73 -10.37
N ARG A 522 -0.59 22.66 -10.54
CA ARG A 522 -0.43 21.47 -9.70
C ARG A 522 0.92 20.82 -9.99
N ALA A 523 1.63 20.47 -8.93
CA ALA A 523 2.86 19.71 -8.97
C ALA A 523 2.66 18.38 -8.24
N TYR A 524 3.32 17.37 -8.76
CA TYR A 524 3.52 16.09 -8.10
C TYR A 524 4.68 16.23 -7.11
N MET A 525 4.50 15.79 -5.87
CA MET A 525 5.47 15.93 -4.78
C MET A 525 6.14 14.59 -4.45
N THR A 526 7.37 14.60 -3.93
CA THR A 526 8.11 13.36 -3.60
C THR A 526 7.53 12.51 -2.47
N ASN A 527 6.44 12.93 -1.83
CA ASN A 527 5.70 12.14 -0.85
C ASN A 527 4.38 11.59 -1.42
N GLY A 528 4.21 11.61 -2.74
CA GLY A 528 3.04 11.08 -3.43
C GLY A 528 1.83 12.03 -3.45
N THR A 529 1.88 13.20 -2.80
CA THR A 529 0.79 14.17 -2.84
C THR A 529 0.88 15.10 -4.05
N MET A 530 -0.19 15.85 -4.32
CA MET A 530 -0.17 16.97 -5.24
C MET A 530 -0.22 18.29 -4.46
N MET A 531 0.57 19.27 -4.88
CA MET A 531 0.59 20.60 -4.27
C MET A 531 0.52 21.68 -5.34
N ASP A 532 -0.12 22.80 -5.02
CA ASP A 532 -0.16 23.97 -5.87
C ASP A 532 1.19 24.71 -5.79
N VAL A 533 1.86 24.85 -6.94
CA VAL A 533 3.20 25.42 -7.05
C VAL A 533 3.18 26.68 -7.93
N PRO A 534 3.71 27.82 -7.45
CA PRO A 534 3.91 29.01 -8.26
C PRO A 534 4.94 28.79 -9.37
N VAL A 535 4.63 29.25 -10.57
CA VAL A 535 5.49 29.12 -11.76
C VAL A 535 5.65 30.44 -12.51
N THR A 536 6.77 30.56 -13.22
CA THR A 536 6.98 31.57 -14.26
C THR A 536 6.89 30.91 -15.63
N TRP A 537 6.32 31.62 -16.61
CA TRP A 537 6.15 31.13 -17.97
C TRP A 537 7.14 31.80 -18.91
N SER A 538 7.69 31.04 -19.86
CA SER A 538 8.53 31.59 -20.92
C SER A 538 7.75 32.53 -21.84
N VAL A 539 6.45 32.26 -22.04
CA VAL A 539 5.51 33.08 -22.81
C VAL A 539 4.17 33.13 -22.06
N ASN A 540 3.75 34.31 -21.61
CA ASN A 540 2.42 34.58 -21.03
C ASN A 540 2.13 36.09 -21.12
N PRO A 541 1.03 36.56 -21.74
CA PRO A 541 -0.05 35.80 -22.36
C PRO A 541 0.38 35.01 -23.60
N ILE A 542 -0.39 33.98 -23.96
CA ILE A 542 -0.20 33.22 -25.20
C ILE A 542 -0.64 34.07 -26.38
N ASP A 543 0.15 34.06 -27.46
CA ASP A 543 -0.21 34.72 -28.71
C ASP A 543 -1.34 33.94 -29.41
N THR A 544 -2.54 34.50 -29.36
CA THR A 544 -3.75 33.98 -30.01
C THR A 544 -4.08 34.72 -31.31
N THR A 545 -3.21 35.59 -31.81
CA THR A 545 -3.47 36.35 -33.06
C THR A 545 -3.43 35.47 -34.32
N SER A 546 -2.86 34.28 -34.21
CA SER A 546 -2.79 33.28 -35.26
C SER A 546 -3.20 31.91 -34.73
N ALA A 547 -3.96 31.17 -35.55
CA ALA A 547 -4.39 29.81 -35.22
C ALA A 547 -3.20 28.83 -35.19
N GLY A 548 -3.39 27.71 -34.49
CA GLY A 548 -2.43 26.61 -34.37
C GLY A 548 -1.96 26.35 -32.95
N ILE A 549 -1.12 25.33 -32.80
CA ILE A 549 -0.59 24.92 -31.49
C ILE A 549 0.46 25.93 -31.02
N LYS A 550 0.24 26.48 -29.82
CA LYS A 550 1.17 27.37 -29.12
C LYS A 550 1.71 26.67 -27.88
N THR A 551 3.00 26.86 -27.60
CA THR A 551 3.65 26.25 -26.44
C THR A 551 4.32 27.29 -25.55
N SER A 552 4.29 27.05 -24.24
CA SER A 552 5.03 27.85 -23.25
C SER A 552 5.62 26.93 -22.20
N VAL A 553 6.81 27.27 -21.68
CA VAL A 553 7.51 26.48 -20.66
C VAL A 553 7.27 27.12 -19.30
N ALA A 554 6.65 26.37 -18.38
CA ALA A 554 6.56 26.73 -16.97
C ALA A 554 7.85 26.32 -16.27
N THR A 555 8.34 27.20 -15.39
CA THR A 555 9.47 26.94 -14.48
C THR A 555 9.01 27.17 -13.05
N ALA A 556 9.20 26.20 -12.15
CA ALA A 556 8.87 26.36 -10.74
C ALA A 556 9.74 27.46 -10.11
N ILE A 557 9.10 28.41 -9.41
CA ILE A 557 9.82 29.48 -8.72
C ILE A 557 10.67 28.91 -7.57
N SER A 558 10.14 27.92 -6.86
CA SER A 558 10.81 27.29 -5.72
C SER A 558 11.93 26.32 -6.13
N ASN A 559 11.93 25.82 -7.37
CA ASN A 559 12.98 24.97 -7.90
C ASN A 559 13.14 25.17 -9.41
N PRO A 560 14.04 26.06 -9.85
CA PRO A 560 14.23 26.38 -11.27
C PRO A 560 14.66 25.22 -12.16
N SER A 561 15.13 24.09 -11.59
CA SER A 561 15.44 22.88 -12.36
C SER A 561 14.18 22.12 -12.81
N LYS A 562 13.02 22.41 -12.20
CA LYS A 562 11.75 21.74 -12.49
C LYS A 562 10.95 22.60 -13.47
N THR A 563 10.76 22.06 -14.67
CA THR A 563 10.01 22.70 -15.74
C THR A 563 8.94 21.77 -16.30
N THR A 564 7.94 22.33 -16.96
CA THR A 564 6.92 21.59 -17.73
C THR A 564 6.40 22.44 -18.88
N THR A 565 5.68 21.85 -19.83
CA THR A 565 5.17 22.54 -21.02
C THR A 565 3.65 22.72 -20.94
N ALA A 566 3.17 23.92 -21.26
CA ALA A 566 1.80 24.18 -21.63
C ALA A 566 1.64 24.12 -23.14
N THR A 567 0.64 23.37 -23.61
CA THR A 567 0.25 23.27 -25.02
C THR A 567 -1.16 23.80 -25.18
N ILE A 568 -1.31 24.89 -25.93
CA ILE A 568 -2.59 25.57 -26.15
C ILE A 568 -2.96 25.48 -27.63
N ASP A 569 -4.08 24.85 -27.94
CA ASP A 569 -4.61 24.80 -29.30
C ASP A 569 -5.45 26.05 -29.59
N VAL A 570 -4.94 26.96 -30.44
CA VAL A 570 -5.67 28.16 -30.84
C VAL A 570 -6.51 27.86 -32.07
N ALA A 571 -7.81 27.66 -31.86
CA ALA A 571 -8.75 27.35 -32.92
C ALA A 571 -9.20 28.63 -33.67
N GLY A 572 -9.22 28.57 -35.00
CA GLY A 572 -9.76 29.62 -35.85
C GLY A 572 -11.30 29.67 -35.82
N ILE A 573 -11.89 30.86 -35.96
CA ILE A 573 -13.35 31.09 -35.99
C ILE A 573 -14.09 30.26 -37.06
N SER A 574 -13.39 29.74 -38.08
CA SER A 574 -13.96 28.84 -39.09
C SER A 574 -14.41 27.48 -38.53
N TYR A 575 -13.91 27.05 -37.37
CA TYR A 575 -14.23 25.74 -36.78
C TYR A 575 -15.54 25.70 -35.98
N LEU A 576 -16.21 26.85 -35.76
CA LEU A 576 -17.50 26.89 -35.04
C LEU A 576 -18.74 26.84 -35.97
N ASN A 577 -18.56 26.92 -37.29
CA ASN A 577 -19.69 26.85 -38.23
C ASN A 577 -20.13 25.43 -38.60
N ASP A 578 -19.35 24.38 -38.28
CA ASP A 578 -19.73 22.98 -38.53
C ASP A 578 -20.46 22.32 -37.34
N MET A 579 -20.71 23.05 -36.25
CA MET A 579 -21.70 22.64 -35.23
C MET A 579 -23.04 23.35 -35.46
N THR A 580 -23.59 23.24 -36.68
CA THR A 580 -25.02 23.45 -36.88
C THR A 580 -25.74 22.13 -36.77
N VAL A 581 -26.75 22.13 -35.90
CA VAL A 581 -27.70 21.07 -35.60
C VAL A 581 -28.13 20.29 -36.85
N THR A 582 -27.83 18.99 -36.87
CA THR A 582 -28.73 17.95 -37.39
C THR A 582 -28.66 16.72 -36.51
#